data_AF-A0A7C1M180-F1
#
_entry.id   AF-A0A7C1M180-F1
#
_cell.length_a   1.000
_cell.length_b   1.000
_cell.length_c   1.000
_cell.angle_alpha   90.00
_cell.angle_beta   90.00
_cell.angle_gamma   90.00
#
_symmetry.space_group_name_H-M   'P 1'
#
loop_
_entity.id
_entity.type
_entity.pdbx_description
1 polymer ?
#
loop_
_entity_poly.entity_id
_entity_poly.type
_entity_poly.pdbx_seq_one_letter_code
_entity_poly.pdbx_strand_id
1 'polypeptide(L)'
;MGKLDEFFGSIGGKKRSELKVLEEIEEYLHEGGIDEAIERLSEIKKEHNLFLALRMIVSTIVKILDEAEKQGTLTENKIRMMEEKLQYLVPAV
;
A
#
# COMPACT_ATOMS: atom_id res chain seq x y z
N MET A 1 22.22 21.19 -5.55
CA MET A 1 21.27 21.10 -6.68
C MET A 1 22.03 20.50 -7.83
N GLY A 2 21.82 19.21 -8.09
CA GLY A 2 22.62 18.45 -9.04
C GLY A 2 21.99 18.46 -10.43
N LYS A 3 22.81 18.28 -11.48
CA LYS A 3 22.37 18.14 -12.88
C LYS A 3 21.29 17.06 -13.11
N LEU A 4 21.14 16.13 -12.17
CA LEU A 4 20.10 15.10 -12.21
C LEU A 4 18.71 15.68 -11.92
N ASP A 5 18.59 16.68 -11.03
CA ASP A 5 17.31 17.30 -10.68
C ASP A 5 16.71 18.07 -11.87
N GLU A 6 17.55 18.66 -12.72
CA GLU A 6 17.14 19.33 -13.95
C GLU A 6 16.73 18.34 -15.05
N PHE A 7 17.35 17.15 -15.08
CA PHE A 7 17.05 16.12 -16.07
C PHE A 7 15.67 15.49 -15.84
N PHE A 8 15.27 15.28 -14.58
CA PHE A 8 13.92 14.80 -14.24
C PHE A 8 12.87 15.91 -14.17
N GLY A 9 13.28 17.18 -14.16
CA GLY A 9 12.38 18.34 -14.11
C GLY A 9 11.65 18.62 -15.43
N SER A 10 12.22 18.24 -16.58
CA SER A 10 11.87 18.78 -17.89
C SER A 10 11.00 17.88 -18.79
N ILE A 11 10.67 16.65 -18.36
CA ILE A 11 9.69 15.80 -19.07
C ILE A 11 8.29 16.16 -18.56
N GLY A 12 7.70 17.20 -19.16
CA GLY A 12 6.42 17.79 -18.79
C GLY A 12 5.25 16.79 -18.77
N GLY A 13 4.47 16.85 -17.68
CA GLY A 13 3.32 16.00 -17.39
C GLY A 13 3.67 14.82 -16.49
N LYS A 14 4.32 15.06 -15.33
CA LYS A 14 4.95 14.02 -14.50
C LYS A 14 3.94 12.93 -14.08
N LYS A 15 3.85 11.86 -14.88
CA LYS A 15 3.44 10.55 -14.37
C LYS A 15 4.29 10.29 -13.13
N ARG A 16 3.65 10.25 -11.96
CA ARG A 16 4.29 9.92 -10.69
C ARG A 16 5.06 8.61 -10.88
N SER A 17 6.30 8.57 -10.39
CA SER A 17 7.08 7.33 -10.43
C SER A 17 6.35 6.27 -9.60
N GLU A 18 6.17 5.05 -10.11
CA GLU A 18 5.61 3.94 -9.33
C GLU A 18 6.44 3.64 -8.07
N LEU A 19 7.75 3.93 -8.09
CA LEU A 19 8.57 3.85 -6.87
C LEU A 19 8.06 4.80 -5.78
N LYS A 20 7.68 6.02 -6.16
CA LYS A 20 7.14 7.00 -5.23
C LYS A 20 5.76 6.56 -4.70
N VAL A 21 4.94 5.93 -5.56
CA VAL A 21 3.66 5.33 -5.12
C VAL A 21 3.91 4.23 -4.09
N LEU A 22 4.92 3.38 -4.31
CA LEU A 22 5.29 2.32 -3.36
C LEU A 22 5.80 2.87 -2.03
N GLU A 23 6.64 3.91 -2.05
CA GLU A 23 7.11 4.61 -0.85
C GLU A 23 5.93 5.15 -0.03
N GLU A 24 4.95 5.77 -0.68
CA GLU A 24 3.76 6.29 0.01
C GLU A 24 2.87 5.19 0.56
N ILE A 25 2.71 4.07 -0.15
CA ILE A 25 2.04 2.88 0.37
C ILE A 25 2.74 2.40 1.64
N GLU A 26 4.08 2.37 1.67
CA GLU A 26 4.84 2.02 2.86
C GLU A 26 4.58 2.99 4.03
N GLU A 27 4.61 4.29 3.75
CA GLU A 27 4.34 5.35 4.74
C GLU A 27 2.93 5.20 5.34
N TYR A 28 1.90 5.07 4.51
CA TYR A 28 0.52 4.86 4.98
C TYR A 28 0.40 3.60 5.84
N LEU A 29 1.01 2.49 5.44
CA LEU A 29 0.98 1.26 6.21
C LEU A 29 1.69 1.39 7.56
N HIS A 30 2.78 2.17 7.63
CA HIS A 30 3.48 2.45 8.89
C HIS A 30 2.62 3.25 9.87
N GLU A 31 1.80 4.17 9.36
CA GLU A 31 0.87 4.99 10.14
C GLU A 31 -0.47 4.27 10.45
N GLY A 32 -0.66 3.05 9.95
CA GLY A 32 -1.89 2.27 10.11
C GLY A 32 -2.99 2.57 9.08
N GLY A 33 -2.70 3.43 8.10
CA GLY A 33 -3.57 3.82 6.99
C GLY A 33 -3.66 2.75 5.90
N ILE A 34 -4.32 1.62 6.19
CA ILE A 34 -4.51 0.55 5.20
C ILE A 34 -5.39 1.01 4.04
N ASP A 35 -6.42 1.81 4.29
CA ASP A 35 -7.37 2.23 3.25
C ASP A 35 -6.69 3.17 2.25
N GLU A 36 -5.91 4.12 2.75
CA GLU A 36 -5.09 5.04 1.95
C GLU A 36 -4.05 4.28 1.12
N ALA A 37 -3.43 3.24 1.68
CA ALA A 37 -2.52 2.37 0.94
C ALA A 37 -3.23 1.62 -0.21
N ILE A 38 -4.46 1.14 0.02
CA ILE A 38 -5.26 0.46 -1.01
C ILE A 38 -5.63 1.42 -2.15
N GLU A 39 -6.01 2.65 -1.85
CA GLU A 39 -6.36 3.65 -2.87
C GLU A 39 -5.23 3.91 -3.87
N ARG A 40 -3.98 3.86 -3.40
CA ARG A 40 -2.77 4.06 -4.21
C ARG A 40 -2.49 2.93 -5.20
N LEU A 41 -3.08 1.75 -5.03
CA LEU A 41 -2.89 0.62 -5.97
C LEU A 41 -3.30 0.97 -7.40
N SER A 42 -4.31 1.83 -7.56
CA SER A 42 -4.79 2.31 -8.88
C SER A 42 -3.73 3.10 -9.68
N GLU A 43 -2.71 3.63 -9.00
CA GLU A 43 -1.61 4.36 -9.62
C GLU A 43 -0.49 3.42 -10.13
N ILE A 44 -0.50 2.15 -9.73
CA ILE A 44 0.49 1.14 -10.14
C ILE A 44 0.02 0.40 -11.40
N LYS A 45 0.88 0.39 -12.43
CA LYS A 45 0.60 -0.20 -13.75
C LYS A 45 1.43 -1.44 -14.03
N LYS A 46 2.64 -1.53 -13.48
CA LYS A 46 3.51 -2.69 -13.64
C LYS A 46 3.11 -3.79 -12.66
N GLU A 47 2.84 -4.99 -13.19
CA GLU A 47 2.44 -6.16 -12.41
C GLU A 47 3.39 -6.50 -11.25
N HIS A 48 4.72 -6.39 -11.45
CA HIS A 48 5.68 -6.67 -10.37
C HIS A 48 5.62 -5.65 -9.23
N ASN A 49 5.35 -4.38 -9.54
CA ASN A 49 5.19 -3.34 -8.52
C ASN A 49 3.83 -3.50 -7.81
N LEU A 50 2.80 -3.90 -8.56
CA LEU A 50 1.49 -4.17 -7.99
C LEU A 50 1.56 -5.37 -7.03
N PHE A 51 2.23 -6.45 -7.43
CA PHE A 51 2.49 -7.60 -6.57
C PHE A 51 3.24 -7.19 -5.28
N LEU A 52 4.26 -6.33 -5.41
CA LEU A 52 4.99 -5.82 -4.25
C LEU A 52 4.08 -5.03 -3.30
N ALA A 53 3.27 -4.11 -3.82
CA ALA A 53 2.32 -3.33 -3.03
C ALA A 53 1.28 -4.23 -2.33
N LEU A 54 0.69 -5.17 -3.05
CA LEU A 54 -0.25 -6.14 -2.49
C LEU A 54 0.40 -6.96 -1.37
N ARG A 55 1.63 -7.43 -1.58
CA ARG A 55 2.39 -8.14 -0.54
C ARG A 55 2.59 -7.28 0.71
N MET A 56 2.91 -6.00 0.56
CA MET A 56 3.09 -5.08 1.69
C MET A 56 1.80 -4.94 2.49
N ILE A 57 0.67 -4.67 1.81
CA ILE A 57 -0.64 -4.50 2.45
C ILE A 57 -1.07 -5.77 3.18
N VAL A 58 -1.03 -6.93 2.51
CA VAL A 58 -1.41 -8.22 3.12
C VAL A 58 -0.50 -8.54 4.31
N SER A 59 0.81 -8.31 4.20
CA SER A 59 1.74 -8.55 5.30
C SER A 59 1.42 -7.67 6.52
N THR A 60 1.04 -6.42 6.31
CA THR A 60 0.63 -5.51 7.39
C THR A 60 -0.68 -5.95 8.04
N ILE A 61 -1.68 -6.34 7.24
CA ILE A 61 -2.95 -6.89 7.76
C ILE A 61 -2.70 -8.13 8.64
N VAL A 62 -1.88 -9.07 8.17
CA VAL A 62 -1.52 -10.27 8.93
C VAL A 62 -0.83 -9.93 10.25
N LYS A 63 0.12 -8.98 10.24
CA LYS A 63 0.80 -8.52 11.46
C LYS A 63 -0.18 -7.92 12.47
N ILE A 64 -1.10 -7.07 12.01
CA ILE A 64 -2.10 -6.44 12.88
C ILE A 64 -3.02 -7.50 13.51
N LEU A 65 -3.44 -8.50 12.74
CA LEU A 65 -4.26 -9.60 13.24
C LEU A 65 -3.51 -10.46 14.26
N ASP A 66 -2.25 -10.82 13.98
CA ASP A 66 -1.37 -11.59 14.88
C ASP A 66 -1.09 -10.82 16.19
N GLU A 67 -0.86 -9.51 16.11
CA GLU A 67 -0.70 -8.65 17.30
C GLU A 67 -2.00 -8.55 18.10
N ALA A 68 -3.15 -8.38 17.44
CA ALA A 68 -4.45 -8.33 18.10
C ALA A 68 -4.78 -9.67 18.80
N GLU A 69 -4.44 -10.80 18.18
CA GLU A 69 -4.62 -12.13 18.76
C GLU A 69 -3.76 -12.29 20.03
N LYS A 70 -2.46 -11.97 19.94
CA LYS A 70 -1.52 -12.03 21.07
C LYS A 70 -1.93 -11.13 22.24
N GLN A 71 -2.53 -9.98 21.95
CA GLN A 71 -3.01 -9.03 22.96
C GLN A 71 -4.40 -9.40 23.50
N GLY A 72 -5.06 -10.42 22.96
CA GLY A 72 -6.44 -10.77 23.32
C GLY A 72 -7.47 -9.70 22.92
N THR A 73 -7.13 -8.84 21.95
CA THR A 73 -8.00 -7.77 21.43
C THR A 73 -8.60 -8.08 20.06
N LEU A 74 -8.33 -9.27 19.51
CA LEU A 74 -8.93 -9.74 18.28
C LEU A 74 -10.42 -10.03 18.51
N THR A 75 -11.27 -9.32 17.78
CA THR A 75 -12.73 -9.48 17.82
C THR A 75 -13.24 -9.86 16.44
N GLU A 76 -14.42 -10.48 16.38
CA GLU A 76 -15.09 -10.78 15.10
C GLU A 76 -15.26 -9.54 14.22
N ASN A 77 -15.53 -8.38 14.84
CA ASN A 77 -15.61 -7.11 14.12
C ASN A 77 -14.28 -6.74 13.45
N LYS A 78 -13.15 -6.90 14.15
CA LYS A 78 -11.83 -6.64 13.56
C LYS A 78 -11.52 -7.61 12.41
N ILE A 79 -11.87 -8.88 12.56
CA ILE A 79 -11.70 -9.88 11.50
C ILE A 79 -12.50 -9.46 10.27
N ARG A 80 -13.79 -9.15 10.44
CA ARG A 80 -14.67 -8.72 9.35
C ARG A 80 -14.16 -7.47 8.63
N MET A 81 -13.69 -6.47 9.38
CA MET A 81 -13.10 -5.25 8.78
C MET A 81 -11.86 -5.58 7.92
N MET A 82 -11.03 -6.55 8.33
CA MET A 82 -9.87 -6.97 7.55
C MET A 82 -10.28 -7.80 6.33
N GLU A 83 -11.31 -8.65 6.44
CA GLU A 83 -11.88 -9.38 5.31
C GLU A 83 -12.44 -8.42 4.24
N GLU A 84 -13.15 -7.37 4.65
CA GLU A 84 -13.64 -6.32 3.75
C GLU A 84 -12.48 -5.64 2.99
N LYS A 85 -11.41 -5.25 3.70
CA LYS A 85 -10.20 -4.66 3.09
C LYS A 85 -9.56 -5.61 2.08
N LEU A 86 -9.48 -6.91 2.37
CA LEU A 86 -8.94 -7.92 1.44
C LEU A 86 -9.81 -8.07 0.19
N GLN A 87 -11.13 -7.90 0.28
CA GLN A 87 -12.00 -7.95 -0.91
C GLN A 87 -11.68 -6.82 -1.90
N TYR A 88 -11.28 -5.64 -1.42
CA TYR A 88 -10.83 -4.54 -2.29
C TYR A 88 -9.51 -4.81 -3.01
N LEU A 89 -8.72 -5.79 -2.53
CA LEU A 89 -7.48 -6.19 -3.19
C LEU A 89 -7.71 -7.14 -4.36
N VAL A 90 -8.83 -7.88 -4.39
CA VAL A 90 -9.11 -8.89 -5.44
C VAL A 90 -9.27 -8.27 -6.83
N PRO A 91 -9.99 -7.14 -7.03
CA PRO A 91 -10.08 -6.50 -8.35
C PRO A 91 -8.78 -5.89 -8.85
N ALA A 92 -7.76 -5.76 -7.98
CA ALA A 92 -6.48 -5.21 -8.36
C ALA A 92 -5.58 -6.21 -9.11
N VAL A 93 -5.94 -7.50 -9.14
CA VAL A 93 -5.21 -8.60 -9.79
C VAL A 93 -6.00 -9.17 -10.95
#